data_AF-A0A355ANG0-F1
#
_entry.id   AF-A0A355ANG0-F1
#
_cell.length_a   1.000
_cell.length_b   1.000
_cell.length_c   1.000
_cell.angle_alpha   90.00
_cell.angle_beta   90.00
_cell.angle_gamma   90.00
#
_symmetry.space_group_name_H-M   'P 1'
#
loop_
_entity.id
_entity.type
_entity.pdbx_description
1 polymer ?
#
loop_
_entity_poly.entity_id
_entity_poly.type
_entity_poly.pdbx_seq_one_letter_code
_entity_poly.pdbx_strand_id
1 'polypeptide(L)' 'GYLGSAPPAGHGPHRYMFAVHALNVENLPINKEVSAAICGFNMFGTTVGRALIVPVYEQT' A
#
# COMPACT_ATOMS: atom_id res chain seq x y z
N GLY A 1 -5.96 8.72 4.40
CA GLY A 1 -5.46 8.10 5.65
C GLY A 1 -5.65 6.60 5.58
N TYR A 2 -5.39 5.88 6.68
CA TYR A 2 -5.64 4.44 6.75
C TYR A 2 -7.14 4.13 6.96
N LEU A 3 -7.65 3.13 6.24
CA LEU A 3 -8.95 2.52 6.44
C LEU A 3 -8.74 1.00 6.57
N GLY A 4 -9.43 0.39 7.53
CA GLY A 4 -9.30 -1.04 7.82
C GLY A 4 -9.91 -1.97 6.77
N SER A 5 -9.87 -3.27 7.07
CA SER A 5 -10.44 -4.33 6.24
C SER A 5 -11.98 -4.33 6.28
N ALA A 6 -12.61 -4.39 5.11
CA ALA A 6 -14.06 -4.55 4.95
C ALA A 6 -14.39 -5.43 3.72
N PRO A 7 -13.98 -6.70 3.70
CA PRO A 7 -14.30 -7.60 2.60
C PRO A 7 -15.80 -7.94 2.60
N PRO A 8 -16.41 -8.26 1.45
CA PRO A 8 -17.80 -8.70 1.41
C PRO A 8 -18.01 -10.01 2.19
N ALA A 9 -19.17 -10.14 2.85
CA ALA A 9 -19.52 -11.34 3.59
C ALA A 9 -19.53 -12.60 2.69
N GLY A 10 -18.87 -13.67 3.13
CA GLY A 10 -18.83 -14.95 2.41
C GLY A 10 -17.99 -14.96 1.12
N HIS A 11 -17.25 -13.90 0.81
CA HIS A 11 -16.39 -13.84 -0.39
C HIS A 11 -15.08 -14.64 -0.24
N GLY A 12 -14.79 -15.16 0.95
CA GLY A 12 -13.49 -15.74 1.28
C GLY A 12 -12.46 -14.69 1.73
N PRO A 13 -11.25 -15.13 2.12
CA PRO A 13 -10.24 -14.26 2.70
C PRO A 13 -9.68 -13.26 1.69
N HIS A 14 -9.73 -11.97 2.04
CA HIS A 14 -9.02 -10.90 1.33
C HIS A 14 -7.60 -10.77 1.85
N ARG A 15 -6.66 -10.45 0.96
CA ARG A 15 -5.24 -10.22 1.29
C ARG A 15 -4.99 -8.71 1.36
N TYR A 16 -4.41 -8.24 2.45
CA TYR A 16 -4.10 -6.83 2.66
C TYR A 16 -2.59 -6.64 2.61
N MET A 17 -2.06 -6.08 1.52
CA MET A 17 -0.62 -5.93 1.32
C MET A 17 -0.11 -4.67 2.04
N PHE A 18 0.60 -4.85 3.16
CA PHE A 18 1.34 -3.78 3.82
C PHE A 18 2.77 -3.77 3.28
N ALA A 19 3.15 -2.71 2.57
CA ALA A 19 4.47 -2.58 1.97
C ALA A 19 5.25 -1.41 2.59
N VAL A 20 6.54 -1.66 2.87
CA VAL A 20 7.51 -0.61 3.21
C VAL A 20 8.53 -0.54 2.09
N HIS A 21 8.71 0.65 1.52
CA HIS A 21 9.69 0.93 0.48
C HIS A 21 10.83 1.75 1.08
N ALA A 22 12.07 1.30 0.93
CA ALA A 22 13.26 2.11 1.16
C ALA A 22 13.56 2.89 -0.12
N LEU A 23 13.64 4.22 -0.01
CA LEU A 23 13.85 5.12 -1.15
C LEU A 23 15.25 5.76 -1.07
N ASN A 24 15.87 6.04 -2.21
CA ASN A 24 17.17 6.74 -2.30
C ASN A 24 17.06 8.26 -2.48
N VAL A 25 15.86 8.81 -2.29
CA VAL A 25 15.58 10.25 -2.34
C VAL A 25 15.03 10.70 -0.99
N GLU A 26 15.32 11.95 -0.62
CA GLU A 26 14.88 12.50 0.67
C GLU A 26 13.38 12.79 0.69
N ASN A 27 12.83 13.27 -0.42
CA ASN A 27 11.44 13.72 -0.52
C ASN A 27 10.79 13.21 -1.81
N LEU A 28 9.48 12.93 -1.73
CA LEU A 28 8.62 12.68 -2.88
C LEU A 28 7.68 13.87 -3.10
N PRO A 29 7.31 14.19 -4.35
CA PRO A 29 6.34 15.23 -4.64
C PRO A 29 4.91 14.71 -4.41
N ILE A 30 4.53 14.51 -3.15
CA ILE A 30 3.21 14.00 -2.75
C ILE A 30 2.51 14.95 -1.78
N ASN A 31 1.20 15.12 -1.94
CA ASN A 31 0.33 15.88 -1.07
C ASN A 31 -0.99 15.13 -0.87
N LYS A 32 -2.02 15.77 -0.29
CA LYS A 32 -3.30 15.11 0.01
C LYS A 32 -4.14 14.84 -1.24
N GLU A 33 -3.85 15.55 -2.33
CA GLU A 33 -4.57 15.46 -3.61
C GLU A 33 -3.96 14.38 -4.54
N VAL A 34 -2.73 13.95 -4.29
CA VAL A 34 -2.05 12.90 -5.08
C VAL A 34 -2.69 11.53 -4.83
N SER A 35 -3.06 10.83 -5.91
CA SER A 35 -3.62 9.49 -5.83
C SER A 35 -2.58 8.43 -5.44
N ALA A 36 -3.03 7.31 -4.87
CA ALA A 36 -2.14 6.20 -4.50
C ALA A 36 -1.34 5.66 -5.70
N ALA A 37 -1.92 5.66 -6.91
CA ALA A 37 -1.24 5.22 -8.12
C ALA A 37 -0.06 6.16 -8.48
N ILE A 38 -0.26 7.48 -8.40
CA ILE A 38 0.81 8.46 -8.66
C ILE A 38 1.88 8.40 -7.55
N CYS A 39 1.49 8.19 -6.28
CA CYS A 39 2.45 7.94 -5.21
C CYS A 39 3.33 6.71 -5.52
N GLY A 40 2.73 5.61 -5.96
CA GLY A 40 3.46 4.42 -6.42
C GLY A 40 4.40 4.70 -7.59
N PHE A 41 3.97 5.50 -8.56
CA PHE A 41 4.81 5.92 -9.69
C PHE A 41 5.97 6.82 -9.25
N ASN A 42 5.78 7.74 -8.31
CA ASN A 42 6.86 8.59 -7.80
C ASN A 42 7.90 7.78 -6.99
N MET A 43 7.51 6.65 -6.38
CA MET A 43 8.43 5.70 -5.75
C MET A 43 9.13 4.79 -6.77
N PHE A 44 8.61 4.67 -7.99
CA PHE A 44 9.18 3.83 -9.04
C PHE A 44 10.51 4.43 -9.53
N GLY A 45 11.55 3.60 -9.60
CA GLY A 45 12.91 4.03 -9.95
C GLY A 45 13.74 4.59 -8.80
N THR A 46 13.13 4.99 -7.68
CA THR A 46 13.85 5.45 -6.46
C THR A 46 13.81 4.43 -5.32
N THR A 47 12.96 3.41 -5.42
CA THR A 47 12.92 2.29 -4.45
C THR A 47 14.20 1.44 -4.57
N VAL A 48 14.96 1.34 -3.48
CA VAL A 48 16.18 0.50 -3.37
C VAL A 48 15.96 -0.80 -2.57
N GLY A 49 14.84 -0.91 -1.87
CA GLY A 49 14.47 -2.11 -1.13
C GLY A 49 12.99 -2.10 -0.77
N ARG A 50 12.39 -3.30 -0.64
CA ARG A 50 10.97 -3.42 -0.29
C ARG A 50 10.71 -4.66 0.56
N ALA A 51 9.94 -4.49 1.62
CA ALA A 51 9.41 -5.58 2.44
C ALA A 51 7.88 -5.54 2.45
N LEU A 52 7.25 -6.72 2.54
CA LEU A 52 5.80 -6.85 2.64
C LEU A 52 5.40 -7.75 3.80
N ILE A 53 4.28 -7.42 4.44
CA ILE A 53 3.51 -8.34 5.26
C ILE A 53 2.10 -8.39 4.65
N VAL A 54 1.56 -9.60 4.49
CA VAL A 54 0.27 -9.81 3.81
C VAL A 54 -0.68 -10.59 4.72
N PRO A 55 -1.26 -9.95 5.76
CA PRO A 55 -2.32 -10.55 6.54
C PRO A 55 -3.57 -10.79 5.69
N VAL A 56 -4.40 -11.71 6.19
CA VAL A 56 -5.71 -12.00 5.63
C VAL A 56 -6.80 -11.63 6.64
N TYR A 57 -7.94 -11.17 6.13
CA TYR A 57 -9.18 -11.06 6.89
C TYR A 57 -10.34 -11.53 6.01
N GLU A 58 -11.28 -12.23 6.62
CA GLU A 58 -12.51 -12.69 5.99
C GLU A 58 -13.68 -12.22 6.84
N GLN A 59 -14.71 -11.69 6.18
CA GLN A 59 -15.99 -11.47 6.81
C GLN A 59 -16.85 -12.72 6.58
N THR A 60 -16.98 -13.55 7.61
CA THR A 60 -17.93 -14.66 7.63
C THR A 60 -19.33 -14.17 8.00
#